data_AF-A0A2X3ESU0-F1
#
_entry.id   AF-A0A2X3ESU0-F1
#
_cell.length_a   1.000
_cell.length_b   1.000
_cell.length_c   1.000
_cell.angle_alpha   90.00
_cell.angle_beta   90.00
_cell.angle_gamma   90.00
#
_symmetry.space_group_name_H-M   'P 1'
#
loop_
_entity.id
_entity.type
_entity.pdbx_description
1 polymer ?
#
loop_
_entity_poly.entity_id
_entity_poly.type
_entity_poly.pdbx_seq_one_letter_code
_entity_poly.pdbx_strand_id
1 'polypeptide(L)'
;MAWKRELTLAALNASSENTMVAHLGIIYTRLEEGLLEAEMPVDARTHQPFGLLHGGASAALAETLGSMAGWLMDRRRAVRRRD
;
A
#
# COMPACT_ATOMS: atom_id res chain seq x y z
N MET A 1 13.31 -6.41 14.85
CA MET A 1 12.37 -6.93 13.85
C MET A 1 11.00 -6.32 14.09
N ALA A 2 10.78 -5.13 13.55
CA ALA A 2 9.49 -4.44 13.47
C ALA A 2 8.50 -5.31 12.69
N TRP A 3 8.94 -5.85 11.56
CA TRP A 3 8.17 -6.79 10.76
C TRP A 3 8.13 -8.19 11.38
N LYS A 4 6.96 -8.81 11.31
CA LYS A 4 6.70 -10.17 11.81
C LYS A 4 6.35 -11.15 10.69
N ARG A 5 6.11 -10.63 9.48
CA ARG A 5 5.83 -11.38 8.27
C ARG A 5 7.03 -11.25 7.33
N GLU A 6 7.47 -12.36 6.76
CA GLU A 6 8.49 -12.38 5.73
C GLU A 6 7.83 -12.23 4.36
N LEU A 7 8.13 -11.12 3.67
CA LEU A 7 7.63 -10.82 2.33
C LEU A 7 8.72 -10.14 1.51
N THR A 8 8.61 -10.30 0.21
CA THR A 8 9.40 -9.55 -0.77
C THR A 8 8.60 -8.36 -1.28
N LEU A 9 9.29 -7.34 -1.80
CA LEU A 9 8.62 -6.23 -2.52
C LEU A 9 7.77 -6.75 -3.69
N ALA A 10 8.23 -7.77 -4.40
CA ALA A 10 7.47 -8.38 -5.48
C ALA A 10 6.14 -8.99 -5.00
N ALA A 11 6.16 -9.70 -3.86
CA ALA A 11 4.94 -10.27 -3.28
C ALA A 11 3.97 -9.20 -2.77
N LEU A 12 4.48 -8.10 -2.18
CA LEU A 12 3.66 -6.95 -1.79
C LEU A 12 2.98 -6.30 -3.00
N ASN A 13 3.73 -6.02 -4.06
CA ASN A 13 3.18 -5.44 -5.28
C ASN A 13 2.17 -6.39 -5.96
N ALA A 14 2.44 -7.71 -5.99
CA ALA A 14 1.49 -8.70 -6.51
C ALA A 14 0.16 -8.72 -5.75
N SER A 15 0.17 -8.46 -4.43
CA SER A 15 -1.06 -8.38 -3.63
C SER A 15 -1.96 -7.19 -3.99
N SER A 16 -1.45 -6.23 -4.77
CA SER A 16 -2.17 -5.02 -5.18
C SER A 16 -2.95 -5.19 -6.48
N GLU A 17 -2.72 -6.28 -7.23
CA GLU A 17 -3.35 -6.52 -8.53
C GLU A 17 -4.89 -6.55 -8.40
N ASN A 18 -5.58 -5.90 -9.34
CA ASN A 18 -7.04 -5.78 -9.36
C ASN A 18 -7.65 -5.10 -8.11
N THR A 19 -6.88 -4.22 -7.45
CA THR A 19 -7.36 -3.40 -6.32
C THR A 19 -7.25 -1.91 -6.61
N MET A 20 -7.73 -1.07 -5.68
CA MET A 20 -7.55 0.38 -5.74
C MET A 20 -6.07 0.79 -5.78
N VAL A 21 -5.18 0.02 -5.14
CA VAL A 21 -3.73 0.29 -5.10
C VAL A 21 -3.17 0.29 -6.53
N ALA A 22 -3.43 -0.77 -7.30
CA ALA A 22 -3.03 -0.85 -8.71
C ALA A 22 -3.79 0.16 -9.59
N HIS A 23 -5.07 0.42 -9.30
CA HIS A 23 -5.87 1.39 -10.06
C HIS A 23 -5.29 2.82 -9.98
N LEU A 24 -4.79 3.21 -8.80
CA LEU A 24 -4.11 4.50 -8.60
C LEU A 24 -2.64 4.49 -9.04
N GLY A 25 -2.11 3.34 -9.47
CA GLY A 25 -0.70 3.20 -9.86
C GLY A 25 0.27 3.26 -8.69
N ILE A 26 -0.18 2.92 -7.48
CA ILE A 26 0.69 2.84 -6.30
C ILE A 26 1.62 1.63 -6.42
N ILE A 27 2.91 1.83 -6.19
CA ILE A 27 3.94 0.77 -6.24
C ILE A 27 4.78 0.85 -4.97
N TYR A 28 4.91 -0.26 -4.22
CA TYR A 28 5.86 -0.36 -3.12
C TYR A 28 7.29 -0.39 -3.67
N THR A 29 8.13 0.55 -3.22
CA THR A 29 9.48 0.75 -3.74
C THR A 29 10.57 0.34 -2.75
N ARG A 30 10.27 0.31 -1.45
CA ARG A 30 11.23 -0.05 -0.40
C ARG A 30 10.58 -0.77 0.75
N LEU A 31 11.20 -1.88 1.16
CA LEU A 31 10.83 -2.64 2.36
C LEU A 31 12.11 -2.94 3.13
N GLU A 32 12.29 -2.24 4.24
CA GLU A 32 13.42 -2.39 5.16
C GLU A 32 12.92 -2.41 6.58
N GLU A 33 13.73 -2.86 7.54
CA GLU A 33 13.36 -2.92 8.96
C GLU A 33 12.78 -1.59 9.47
N GLY A 34 11.46 -1.58 9.77
CA GLY A 34 10.76 -0.40 10.28
C GLY A 34 10.40 0.67 9.24
N LEU A 35 10.67 0.44 7.95
CA LEU A 35 10.38 1.34 6.84
C LEU A 35 9.65 0.65 5.69
N LEU A 36 8.53 1.24 5.26
CA LEU A 36 7.81 0.86 4.05
C LEU A 36 7.58 2.14 3.23
N GLU A 37 8.04 2.14 1.98
CA GLU A 37 7.87 3.25 1.04
C GLU A 37 7.10 2.79 -0.20
N ALA A 38 6.32 3.70 -0.77
CA ALA A 38 5.64 3.52 -2.04
C ALA A 38 5.57 4.84 -2.80
N GLU A 39 5.50 4.74 -4.13
CA GLU A 39 5.31 5.86 -5.04
C GLU A 39 3.93 5.79 -5.68
N MET A 40 3.38 6.96 -6.04
CA MET A 40 2.09 7.08 -6.73
C MET A 40 2.21 8.19 -7.79
N PRO A 41 1.81 7.95 -9.04
CA PRO A 41 1.87 8.95 -10.10
C PRO A 41 0.86 10.07 -9.85
N VAL A 42 1.21 11.28 -10.32
CA VAL A 42 0.31 12.44 -10.38
C VAL A 42 -0.14 12.60 -11.83
N ASP A 43 -1.29 12.01 -12.16
CA ASP A 43 -1.87 12.03 -13.50
C ASP A 43 -3.41 12.00 -13.46
N ALA A 44 -4.08 11.78 -14.59
CA ALA A 44 -5.54 11.77 -14.69
C ALA A 44 -6.26 10.85 -13.68
N ARG A 45 -5.58 9.82 -13.14
CA ARG A 45 -6.12 8.92 -12.11
C ARG A 45 -6.11 9.52 -10.71
N THR A 46 -5.24 10.48 -10.46
CA THR A 46 -4.95 11.06 -9.13
C THR A 46 -5.08 12.59 -9.11
N HIS A 47 -5.44 13.21 -10.23
CA HIS A 47 -5.76 14.64 -10.29
C HIS A 47 -7.13 14.93 -9.67
N GLN A 48 -7.23 16.10 -9.06
CA GLN A 48 -8.51 16.77 -8.83
C GLN A 48 -8.91 17.62 -10.05
N PRO A 49 -10.17 18.11 -10.14
CA PRO A 49 -10.67 18.83 -11.33
C PRO A 49 -9.86 20.06 -11.76
N PHE A 50 -9.05 20.64 -10.87
CA PHE A 50 -8.18 21.80 -11.17
C PHE A 50 -6.75 21.42 -11.57
N GLY A 51 -6.48 20.14 -11.87
CA GLY A 51 -5.18 19.67 -12.39
C GLY A 51 -4.07 19.51 -11.36
N LEU A 52 -4.40 19.61 -10.06
CA LEU A 52 -3.47 19.34 -8.96
C LEU A 52 -3.66 17.89 -8.46
N LEU A 53 -2.70 17.39 -7.69
CA LEU A 53 -2.88 16.14 -6.93
C LEU A 53 -4.12 16.23 -6.04
N HIS A 54 -4.99 15.23 -6.14
CA HIS A 54 -6.19 15.11 -5.32
C HIS A 54 -5.80 14.73 -3.87
N GLY A 55 -6.24 15.51 -2.88
CA GLY A 55 -5.91 15.24 -1.47
C GLY A 55 -6.34 13.84 -1.00
N GLY A 56 -7.48 13.35 -1.50
CA GLY A 56 -7.93 11.97 -1.27
C GLY A 56 -7.03 10.88 -1.89
N ALA A 57 -6.28 11.18 -2.96
CA ALA A 57 -5.30 10.24 -3.51
C ALA A 57 -4.09 10.13 -2.56
N SER A 58 -3.59 11.26 -2.04
CA SER A 58 -2.55 11.24 -0.99
C SER A 58 -3.02 10.50 0.27
N ALA A 59 -4.27 10.73 0.69
CA ALA A 59 -4.85 10.00 1.82
C ALA A 59 -4.94 8.49 1.56
N ALA A 60 -5.33 8.08 0.35
CA ALA A 60 -5.37 6.68 -0.05
C ALA A 60 -3.98 6.03 -0.05
N LEU A 61 -2.94 6.74 -0.52
CA LEU A 61 -1.55 6.28 -0.44
C LEU A 61 -1.10 6.10 1.02
N ALA A 62 -1.38 7.09 1.87
CA ALA A 62 -1.03 7.02 3.29
C ALA A 62 -1.73 5.86 4.01
N GLU A 63 -3.04 5.68 3.76
CA GLU A 63 -3.83 4.59 4.35
C GLU A 63 -3.36 3.22 3.84
N THR A 64 -3.00 3.12 2.56
CA THR A 64 -2.44 1.91 1.96
C THR A 64 -1.13 1.51 2.65
N LEU A 65 -0.21 2.46 2.84
CA LEU A 65 1.06 2.23 3.53
C LEU A 65 0.84 1.88 5.01
N GLY A 66 -0.01 2.63 5.71
CA GLY A 66 -0.29 2.43 7.14
C GLY A 66 -0.93 1.07 7.42
N SER A 67 -1.95 0.70 6.65
CA SER A 67 -2.62 -0.59 6.77
C SER A 67 -1.67 -1.76 6.50
N MET A 68 -0.87 -1.68 5.44
CA MET A 68 0.08 -2.74 5.12
C MET A 68 1.22 -2.85 6.14
N ALA A 69 1.77 -1.72 6.60
CA ALA A 69 2.77 -1.72 7.67
C ALA A 69 2.20 -2.32 8.97
N GLY A 70 0.98 -1.95 9.35
CA GLY A 70 0.28 -2.54 10.50
C GLY A 70 0.11 -4.05 10.36
N TRP A 71 -0.31 -4.51 9.18
CA TRP A 71 -0.45 -5.94 8.89
C TRP A 71 0.90 -6.69 8.91
N LEU A 72 1.99 -6.08 8.42
CA LEU A 72 3.35 -6.62 8.51
C LEU A 72 3.86 -6.74 9.95
N MET A 73 3.42 -5.88 10.86
CA MET A 73 3.76 -5.90 12.28
C MET A 73 2.92 -6.91 13.10
N ASP A 74 1.81 -7.39 12.57
CA ASP A 74 0.94 -8.34 13.27
C ASP A 74 1.50 -9.78 13.23
N ARG A 75 1.51 -10.45 14.39
CA ARG A 75 1.93 -11.86 14.54
C ARG A 75 0.80 -12.87 14.34
N ARG A 76 -0.46 -12.44 14.26
CA ARG A 76 -1.57 -13.38 14.12
C ARG A 76 -1.56 -13.96 12.70
N ARG A 77 -1.50 -15.29 12.57
CA ARG A 77 -1.95 -15.95 11.34
C ARG A 77 -3.38 -15.48 11.11
N ALA A 78 -3.66 -14.94 9.93
CA ALA A 78 -4.99 -14.48 9.58
C ALA A 78 -6.00 -15.57 9.98
N VAL A 79 -6.78 -15.30 11.04
CA VAL A 79 -7.96 -16.08 11.32
C VAL A 79 -8.87 -15.75 10.15
N ARG A 80 -8.84 -16.57 9.10
CA ARG A 80 -9.90 -16.56 8.11
C ARG A 80 -11.16 -16.70 8.93
N ARG A 81 -12.03 -15.69 8.93
CA ARG A 81 -13.43 -15.96 9.23
C ARG A 81 -13.81 -17.05 8.24
N ARG A 82 -14.00 -18.27 8.75
CA ARG A 82 -14.89 -19.20 8.09
C ARG A 82 -16.26 -18.56 8.20
N ASP A 83 -16.97 -18.66 7.08
CA ASP A 83 -18.36 -18.29 6.86
C ASP A 83 -18.54 -16.90 6.24
#